data_AF-A0A975WRD8-F1
#
_entry.id   AF-A0A975WRD8-F1
#
_cell.length_a   1.000
_cell.length_b   1.000
_cell.length_c   1.000
_cell.angle_alpha   90.00
_cell.angle_beta   90.00
_cell.angle_gamma   90.00
#
_symmetry.space_group_name_H-M   'P 1'
#
loop_
_entity.id
_entity.type
_entity.pdbx_description
1 polymer ?
#
loop_
_entity_poly.entity_id
_entity_poly.type
_entity_poly.pdbx_seq_one_letter_code
_entity_poly.pdbx_strand_id
1 'polypeptide(L)'
;MNAPRQDLRARHTRLQDYQAMLARRLREARSLPAADSYLALQVGTRHWLLPLADAGEVLDMRQPSPVPLTQPWYSGLVNARGSLLGVIDFSLFCGGAPTPLQPGSKIVVLSRDAERACAILATRVAGLRHAADLGLPHGDAAAARPDPAPAWEGQRYADREGRDWQVLDVRALLDAPAFLQAGKVAA
;
A
#
# COMPACT_ATOMS: atom_id res chain seq x y z
N MET A 1 -55.95 -15.36 -11.60
CA MET A 1 -54.90 -16.31 -11.19
C MET A 1 -53.58 -15.73 -11.67
N ASN A 2 -52.73 -15.28 -10.75
CA ASN A 2 -51.71 -14.24 -10.98
C ASN A 2 -50.34 -14.81 -10.59
N ALA A 3 -49.46 -15.12 -11.55
CA ALA A 3 -48.03 -15.33 -11.29
C ALA A 3 -47.19 -15.31 -12.59
N PRO A 4 -46.50 -14.18 -12.86
CA PRO A 4 -45.17 -14.30 -13.46
C PRO A 4 -44.15 -13.31 -12.87
N ARG A 5 -44.15 -13.09 -11.54
CA ARG A 5 -43.23 -12.14 -10.86
C ARG A 5 -42.07 -12.78 -10.09
N GLN A 6 -42.05 -14.11 -9.93
CA GLN A 6 -41.03 -14.81 -9.12
C GLN A 6 -39.73 -15.15 -9.88
N ASP A 7 -39.80 -15.41 -11.19
CA ASP A 7 -38.64 -15.90 -11.98
C ASP A 7 -37.58 -14.80 -12.24
N LEU A 8 -38.00 -13.56 -12.49
CA LEU A 8 -37.08 -12.42 -12.68
C LEU A 8 -36.28 -12.05 -11.43
N ARG A 9 -36.88 -12.16 -10.23
CA ARG A 9 -36.19 -11.89 -8.96
C ARG A 9 -35.14 -12.98 -8.68
N ALA A 10 -35.45 -14.24 -8.93
CA ALA A 10 -34.52 -15.34 -8.73
C ALA A 10 -33.29 -15.26 -9.66
N ARG A 11 -33.47 -14.81 -10.91
CA ARG A 11 -32.37 -14.59 -11.86
C ARG A 11 -31.48 -13.41 -11.47
N HIS A 12 -32.08 -12.32 -10.95
CA HIS A 12 -31.34 -11.15 -10.48
C HIS A 12 -30.46 -11.48 -9.26
N THR A 13 -31.00 -12.20 -8.27
CA THR A 13 -30.23 -12.64 -7.10
C THR A 13 -29.07 -13.56 -7.47
N ARG A 14 -29.30 -14.55 -8.36
CA ARG A 14 -28.22 -15.43 -8.85
C ARG A 14 -27.10 -14.68 -9.58
N LEU A 15 -27.45 -13.64 -10.34
CA LEU A 15 -26.46 -12.82 -11.03
C LEU A 15 -25.64 -11.98 -10.05
N GLN A 16 -26.30 -11.38 -9.05
CA GLN A 16 -25.63 -10.59 -8.01
C GLN A 16 -24.69 -11.46 -7.16
N ASP A 17 -25.12 -12.67 -6.79
CA ASP A 17 -24.29 -13.62 -6.05
C ASP A 17 -23.09 -14.08 -6.88
N TYR A 18 -23.29 -14.32 -8.18
CA TYR A 18 -22.23 -14.68 -9.11
C TYR A 18 -21.25 -13.52 -9.34
N GLN A 19 -21.76 -12.30 -9.48
CA GLN A 19 -20.94 -11.08 -9.56
C GLN A 19 -20.15 -10.84 -8.29
N ALA A 20 -20.75 -11.05 -7.10
CA ALA A 20 -20.06 -10.95 -5.83
C ALA A 20 -18.99 -12.04 -5.68
N MET A 21 -19.28 -13.27 -6.12
CA MET A 21 -18.31 -14.37 -6.15
C MET A 21 -17.16 -14.10 -7.12
N LEU A 22 -17.44 -13.60 -8.32
CA LEU A 22 -16.43 -13.22 -9.31
C LEU A 22 -15.59 -12.03 -8.83
N ALA A 23 -16.22 -11.01 -8.26
CA ALA A 23 -15.51 -9.88 -7.67
C ALA A 23 -14.62 -10.34 -6.51
N ARG A 24 -15.10 -11.29 -5.69
CA ARG A 24 -14.29 -11.92 -4.63
C ARG A 24 -13.12 -12.70 -5.24
N ARG A 25 -13.35 -13.57 -6.23
CA ARG A 25 -12.29 -14.35 -6.90
C ARG A 25 -11.29 -13.48 -7.66
N LEU A 26 -11.72 -12.40 -8.29
CA LEU A 26 -10.85 -11.45 -8.96
C LEU A 26 -10.05 -10.61 -7.96
N ARG A 27 -10.62 -10.30 -6.78
CA ARG A 27 -9.86 -9.69 -5.67
C ARG A 27 -8.84 -10.66 -5.08
N GLU A 28 -9.21 -11.94 -4.94
CA GLU A 28 -8.31 -13.01 -4.50
C GLU A 28 -7.20 -13.29 -5.52
N ALA A 29 -7.52 -13.27 -6.83
CA ALA A 29 -6.59 -13.54 -7.92
C ALA A 29 -5.76 -12.33 -8.37
N ARG A 30 -6.08 -11.12 -7.90
CA ARG A 30 -5.21 -9.92 -8.02
C ARG A 30 -3.98 -10.00 -7.11
N SER A 31 -3.80 -11.09 -6.37
CA SER A 31 -2.53 -11.38 -5.72
C SER A 31 -1.42 -11.32 -6.77
N LEU A 32 -0.45 -10.41 -6.60
CA LEU A 32 0.87 -10.62 -7.17
C LEU A 32 1.30 -12.07 -6.85
N PRO A 33 2.13 -12.72 -7.70
CA PRO A 33 2.73 -14.00 -7.31
C PRO A 33 3.26 -13.86 -5.88
N ALA A 34 2.77 -14.71 -4.97
CA ALA A 34 3.04 -14.57 -3.55
C ALA A 34 4.56 -14.49 -3.37
N ALA A 35 5.05 -13.32 -2.97
CA ALA A 35 6.48 -13.12 -2.81
C ALA A 35 6.95 -14.04 -1.69
N ASP A 36 8.01 -14.82 -1.92
CA ASP A 36 8.54 -15.73 -0.90
C ASP A 36 9.02 -14.98 0.35
N SER A 37 9.43 -13.72 0.17
CA SER A 37 9.94 -12.86 1.22
C SER A 37 9.50 -11.41 1.05
N TYR A 38 9.31 -10.74 2.18
CA TYR A 38 8.88 -9.36 2.27
C TYR A 38 9.85 -8.55 3.15
N LEU A 39 10.05 -7.28 2.80
CA LEU A 39 10.58 -6.28 3.71
C LEU A 39 9.44 -5.75 4.58
N ALA A 40 9.51 -6.01 5.88
CA ALA A 40 8.55 -5.54 6.86
C ALA A 40 8.93 -4.14 7.36
N LEU A 41 8.00 -3.20 7.25
CA LEU A 41 8.23 -1.81 7.61
C LEU A 41 7.02 -1.22 8.34
N GLN A 42 7.29 -0.27 9.23
CA GLN A 42 6.27 0.52 9.90
C GLN A 42 6.27 1.93 9.32
N VAL A 43 5.10 2.43 8.95
CA VAL A 43 4.89 3.79 8.44
C VAL A 43 3.76 4.41 9.24
N GLY A 44 4.05 5.50 9.95
CA GLY A 44 3.14 6.00 10.99
C GLY A 44 2.86 4.91 12.01
N THR A 45 1.57 4.56 12.16
CA THR A 45 1.08 3.49 13.05
C THR A 45 0.79 2.18 12.31
N ARG A 46 0.89 2.15 10.97
CA ARG A 46 0.54 0.99 10.13
C ARG A 46 1.77 0.15 9.82
N HIS A 47 1.56 -1.16 9.70
CA HIS A 47 2.57 -2.13 9.31
C HIS A 47 2.36 -2.57 7.87
N TRP A 48 3.43 -2.53 7.09
CA TRP A 48 3.41 -2.81 5.67
C TRP A 48 4.43 -3.90 5.32
N LEU A 49 4.09 -4.67 4.29
CA LEU A 49 4.97 -5.65 3.67
C LEU A 49 5.23 -5.21 2.23
N LEU A 50 6.51 -4.99 1.93
CA LEU A 50 6.96 -4.76 0.56
C LEU A 50 7.49 -6.08 0.00
N PRO A 51 6.98 -6.60 -1.12
CA PRO A 51 7.63 -7.74 -1.79
C PRO A 51 9.12 -7.47 -1.95
N LEU A 52 9.98 -8.39 -1.53
CA LEU A 52 11.42 -8.12 -1.51
C LEU A 52 11.98 -7.85 -2.92
N ALA A 53 11.37 -8.43 -3.95
CA ALA A 53 11.70 -8.18 -5.36
C ALA A 53 11.43 -6.72 -5.79
N ASP A 54 10.46 -6.07 -5.15
CA ASP A 54 10.08 -4.67 -5.41
C ASP A 54 10.72 -3.70 -4.41
N ALA A 55 11.31 -4.21 -3.32
CA ALA A 55 11.95 -3.41 -2.31
C ALA A 55 13.30 -2.88 -2.81
N GLY A 56 13.39 -1.56 -2.95
CA GLY A 56 14.66 -0.90 -3.22
C GLY A 56 15.57 -0.81 -2.00
N GLU A 57 16.59 0.02 -2.12
CA GLU A 57 17.55 0.27 -1.03
C GLU A 57 16.88 0.88 0.21
N VAL A 58 17.33 0.46 1.40
CA VAL A 58 16.97 1.08 2.67
C VAL A 58 18.08 2.05 3.06
N LEU A 59 17.76 3.33 3.07
CA LEU A 59 18.69 4.41 3.37
C LEU A 59 18.49 4.88 4.82
N ASP A 60 19.58 5.32 5.46
CA ASP A 60 19.48 6.04 6.71
C ASP A 60 18.65 7.32 6.55
N MET A 61 17.88 7.65 7.58
CA MET A 61 17.07 8.84 7.58
C MET A 61 17.96 10.09 7.50
N ARG A 62 17.63 10.95 6.54
CA ARG A 62 18.19 12.30 6.39
C ARG A 62 17.05 13.19 5.93
N GLN A 63 17.04 14.43 6.43
CA GLN A 63 15.93 15.35 6.18
C GLN A 63 15.83 15.64 4.66
N PRO A 64 14.68 15.37 4.02
CA PRO A 64 14.47 15.73 2.63
C PRO A 64 14.53 17.24 2.43
N SER A 65 15.12 17.68 1.32
CA SER A 65 15.11 19.08 0.91
C SER A 65 13.69 19.45 0.44
N PRO A 66 13.03 20.44 1.05
CA PRO A 66 11.64 20.76 0.73
C PRO A 66 11.52 21.28 -0.71
N VAL A 67 10.43 20.91 -1.39
CA VAL A 67 10.09 21.40 -2.73
C VAL A 67 8.83 22.28 -2.63
N PRO A 68 8.91 23.56 -3.02
CA PRO A 68 7.75 24.46 -2.99
C PRO A 68 6.59 23.96 -3.85
N LEU A 69 5.38 24.44 -3.55
CA LEU A 69 4.16 24.15 -4.33
C LEU A 69 3.83 22.66 -4.47
N THR A 70 4.22 21.84 -3.49
CA THR A 70 3.90 20.41 -3.46
C THR A 70 2.82 20.07 -2.42
N GLN A 71 2.25 18.88 -2.59
CA GLN A 71 1.30 18.30 -1.65
C GLN A 71 1.96 18.05 -0.28
N PRO A 72 1.22 18.13 0.84
CA PRO A 72 1.80 17.94 2.18
C PRO A 72 2.47 16.58 2.40
N TRP A 73 2.03 15.55 1.67
CA TRP A 73 2.62 14.21 1.73
C TRP A 73 3.94 14.09 0.95
N TYR A 74 4.29 15.09 0.12
CA TYR A 74 5.57 15.12 -0.57
C TYR A 74 6.61 15.82 0.30
N SER A 75 7.35 15.02 1.07
CA SER A 75 8.30 15.51 2.07
C SER A 75 9.49 16.26 1.47
N GLY A 76 9.80 16.02 0.19
CA GLY A 76 10.86 16.72 -0.53
C GLY A 76 11.73 15.80 -1.37
N LEU A 77 12.99 16.19 -1.60
CA LEU A 77 13.96 15.45 -2.39
C LEU A 77 15.15 15.01 -1.53
N VAL A 78 15.70 13.84 -1.85
CA VAL A 78 17.00 13.40 -1.33
C VAL A 78 17.92 12.94 -2.45
N ASN A 79 19.22 13.18 -2.29
CA ASN A 79 20.22 12.56 -3.15
C ASN A 79 20.59 11.18 -2.57
N ALA A 80 20.43 10.14 -3.39
CA ALA A 80 20.83 8.78 -3.10
C ALA A 80 21.80 8.29 -4.20
N ARG A 81 23.11 8.43 -3.93
CA ARG A 81 24.19 8.00 -4.82
C ARG A 81 24.11 8.61 -6.23
N GLY A 82 23.82 9.91 -6.31
CA GLY A 82 23.74 10.64 -7.58
C GLY A 82 22.35 10.62 -8.23
N SER A 83 21.40 9.86 -7.70
CA SER A 83 20.01 9.87 -8.12
C SER A 83 19.16 10.71 -7.15
N LEU A 84 18.39 11.66 -7.69
CA LEU A 84 17.39 12.39 -6.92
C LEU A 84 16.15 11.53 -6.74
N LEU A 85 15.75 11.33 -5.49
CA LEU A 85 14.54 10.60 -5.15
C LEU A 85 13.53 11.57 -4.52
N GLY A 86 12.29 11.55 -5.02
CA GLY A 86 11.16 12.14 -4.31
C GLY A 86 10.87 11.34 -3.04
N VAL A 87 10.76 12.00 -1.90
CA VAL A 87 10.46 11.37 -0.62
C VAL A 87 9.01 11.65 -0.24
N ILE A 88 8.25 10.58 -0.02
CA ILE A 88 6.84 10.63 0.31
C ILE A 88 6.64 10.24 1.78
N ASP A 89 5.94 11.07 2.53
CA ASP A 89 5.28 10.65 3.76
C ASP A 89 4.04 9.83 3.39
N PHE A 90 4.22 8.52 3.33
CA PHE A 90 3.17 7.62 2.88
C PHE A 90 1.99 7.52 3.86
N SER A 91 2.21 7.82 5.15
CA SER A 91 1.12 7.94 6.13
C SER A 91 0.20 9.12 5.78
N LEU A 92 0.78 10.30 5.50
CA LEU A 92 0.02 11.46 5.04
C LEU A 92 -0.66 11.21 3.69
N PHE A 93 0.02 10.54 2.76
CA PHE A 93 -0.57 10.18 1.47
C PHE A 93 -1.83 9.32 1.63
N CYS A 94 -1.82 8.38 2.58
CA CYS A 94 -2.99 7.56 2.92
C CYS A 94 -4.07 8.31 3.75
N GLY A 95 -3.91 9.62 4.01
CA GLY A 95 -4.82 10.41 4.84
C GLY A 95 -4.62 10.24 6.36
N GLY A 96 -3.53 9.59 6.77
CA GLY A 96 -3.14 9.45 8.17
C GLY A 96 -2.41 10.67 8.74
N ALA A 97 -1.88 10.53 9.95
CA ALA A 97 -1.00 11.53 10.57
C ALA A 97 0.42 11.51 9.96
N PRO A 98 1.22 12.57 10.08
CA PRO A 98 2.63 12.57 9.69
C PRO A 98 3.40 11.38 10.27
N THR A 99 4.26 10.79 9.45
CA THR A 99 5.16 9.72 9.88
C THR A 99 6.16 10.28 10.89
N PRO A 100 6.19 9.77 12.14
CA PRO A 100 7.10 10.28 13.16
C PRO A 100 8.55 9.93 12.80
N LEU A 101 9.40 10.96 12.77
CA LEU A 101 10.82 10.81 12.55
C LEU A 101 11.53 10.62 13.90
N GLN A 102 12.16 9.47 14.08
CA GLN A 102 12.78 9.05 15.34
C GLN A 102 14.10 8.29 15.08
N PRO A 103 14.93 8.06 16.12
CA PRO A 103 16.08 7.18 15.97
C PRO A 103 15.66 5.82 15.39
N GLY A 104 16.32 5.41 14.30
CA GLY A 104 15.99 4.18 13.59
C GLY A 104 15.07 4.34 12.39
N SER A 105 14.44 5.51 12.18
CA SER A 105 13.71 5.81 10.94
C SER A 105 14.60 5.64 9.71
N LYS A 106 13.96 5.31 8.58
CA LYS A 106 14.63 5.01 7.31
C LYS A 106 13.87 5.64 6.14
N ILE A 107 14.58 5.80 5.04
CA ILE A 107 13.99 6.11 3.74
C ILE A 107 14.06 4.82 2.92
N VAL A 108 12.92 4.30 2.49
CA VAL A 108 12.83 3.05 1.72
C VAL A 108 12.55 3.39 0.26
N VAL A 109 13.49 3.08 -0.62
CA VAL A 109 13.35 3.35 -2.05
C VAL A 109 12.29 2.41 -2.65
N LEU A 110 11.33 2.98 -3.37
CA LEU A 110 10.29 2.24 -4.08
C LEU A 110 10.60 2.09 -5.57
N SER A 111 11.24 3.10 -6.18
CA SER A 111 11.65 3.04 -7.58
C SER A 111 12.86 3.92 -7.83
N ARG A 112 13.70 3.49 -8.79
CA ARG A 112 14.83 4.25 -9.33
C ARG A 112 14.65 4.59 -10.81
N ASP A 113 13.49 4.26 -11.39
CA ASP A 113 13.15 4.70 -12.75
C ASP A 113 13.19 6.22 -12.80
N ALA A 114 13.89 6.80 -13.78
CA ALA A 114 14.11 8.24 -13.88
C ALA A 114 12.80 9.06 -13.85
N GLU A 115 11.71 8.52 -14.39
CA GLU A 115 10.40 9.21 -14.42
C GLU A 115 9.64 9.10 -13.09
N ARG A 116 9.96 8.11 -12.25
CA ARG A 116 9.22 7.80 -11.02
C ARG A 116 10.13 7.53 -9.81
N ALA A 117 11.33 8.12 -9.82
CA ALA A 117 12.36 7.87 -8.82
C ALA A 117 11.89 8.39 -7.47
N CYS A 118 11.55 7.46 -6.56
CA CYS A 118 10.92 7.83 -5.30
C CYS A 118 11.18 6.83 -4.18
N ALA A 119 10.93 7.32 -2.97
CA ALA A 119 11.08 6.60 -1.72
C ALA A 119 10.00 7.03 -0.72
N ILE A 120 9.76 6.21 0.29
CA ILE A 120 8.85 6.52 1.39
C ILE A 120 9.60 6.68 2.71
N LEU A 121 9.05 7.52 3.59
CA LEU A 121 9.46 7.57 4.99
C LEU A 121 8.95 6.34 5.73
N ALA A 122 9.85 5.62 6.40
CA ALA A 122 9.50 4.53 7.31
C ALA A 122 9.88 4.91 8.74
N THR A 123 8.90 4.82 9.65
CA THR A 123 9.10 4.97 11.10
C THR A 123 10.21 4.05 11.58
N ARG A 124 10.22 2.80 11.08
CA ARG A 124 11.29 1.81 11.24
C ARG A 124 11.15 0.68 10.23
N VAL A 125 12.25 -0.03 9.98
CA VAL A 125 12.27 -1.31 9.27
C VAL A 125 12.31 -2.44 10.30
N ALA A 126 11.34 -3.35 10.26
CA ALA A 126 11.18 -4.48 11.19
C ALA A 126 11.92 -5.75 10.73
N GLY A 127 12.62 -5.68 9.60
CA GLY A 127 13.42 -6.76 9.02
C GLY A 127 12.70 -7.50 7.90
N LEU A 128 13.17 -8.72 7.61
CA LEU A 128 12.56 -9.58 6.61
C LEU A 128 11.47 -10.47 7.24
N ARG A 129 10.50 -10.86 6.42
CA ARG A 129 9.46 -11.84 6.76
C ARG A 129 9.30 -12.81 5.59
N HIS A 130 9.27 -14.11 5.87
CA HIS A 130 8.95 -15.11 4.85
C HIS A 130 7.44 -15.30 4.77
N ALA A 131 6.93 -15.54 3.57
CA ALA A 131 5.50 -15.80 3.36
C ALA A 131 4.99 -16.99 4.18
N ALA A 132 5.84 -18.01 4.39
CA ALA A 132 5.52 -19.20 5.18
C ALA A 132 5.26 -18.89 6.68
N ASP A 133 5.76 -17.76 7.18
CA ASP A 133 5.56 -17.33 8.58
C ASP A 133 4.34 -16.40 8.75
N LEU A 134 3.66 -16.07 7.65
CA LEU A 134 2.53 -15.15 7.59
C LEU A 134 1.23 -15.94 7.39
N GLY A 135 0.29 -15.76 8.30
CA GLY A 135 -1.07 -16.30 8.22
C GLY A 135 -2.07 -15.29 7.68
N LEU A 136 -3.30 -15.73 7.45
CA LEU A 136 -4.39 -14.80 7.17
C LEU A 136 -4.75 -14.00 8.44
N PRO A 137 -5.22 -12.75 8.31
CA PRO A 137 -5.73 -11.99 9.45
C PRO A 137 -6.94 -12.69 10.08
N HIS A 138 -7.07 -12.58 11.39
CA HIS A 138 -8.19 -13.18 12.14
C HIS A 138 -9.07 -12.07 12.75
N GLY A 139 -10.38 -12.31 12.89
CA GLY A 139 -11.32 -11.39 13.57
C GLY A 139 -11.60 -10.09 12.81
N ASP A 140 -11.85 -8.99 13.54
CA ASP A 140 -12.24 -7.68 12.99
C ASP A 140 -11.21 -7.10 12.01
N ALA A 141 -9.95 -7.52 12.12
CA ALA A 141 -8.91 -7.23 11.16
C ALA A 141 -9.31 -7.65 9.74
N ALA A 142 -9.92 -8.82 9.56
CA ALA A 142 -10.36 -9.27 8.24
C ALA A 142 -11.52 -8.42 7.68
N ALA A 143 -12.31 -7.78 8.54
CA ALA A 143 -13.48 -6.99 8.17
C ALA A 143 -13.20 -5.48 7.99
N ALA A 144 -12.13 -4.95 8.57
CA ALA A 144 -11.81 -3.52 8.60
C ALA A 144 -11.22 -2.96 7.29
N ARG A 145 -11.65 -3.45 6.12
CA ARG A 145 -11.24 -2.89 4.84
C ARG A 145 -12.17 -1.72 4.48
N PRO A 146 -11.68 -0.49 4.33
CA PRO A 146 -12.50 0.58 3.74
C PRO A 146 -12.91 0.16 2.33
N ASP A 147 -14.17 0.33 1.96
CA ASP A 147 -14.68 0.01 0.62
C ASP A 147 -15.02 1.31 -0.12
N PRO A 148 -14.40 1.61 -1.28
CA PRO A 148 -13.34 0.84 -1.95
C PRO A 148 -11.95 1.10 -1.36
N ALA A 149 -11.20 0.03 -1.10
CA ALA A 149 -9.80 0.16 -0.68
C ALA A 149 -8.94 0.59 -1.88
N PRO A 150 -7.88 1.38 -1.65
CA PRO A 150 -6.96 1.79 -2.70
C PRO A 150 -6.33 0.59 -3.42
N ALA A 151 -6.02 0.75 -4.71
CA ALA A 151 -5.45 -0.32 -5.53
C ALA A 151 -4.06 -0.79 -5.05
N TRP A 152 -3.31 0.07 -4.37
CA TRP A 152 -1.99 -0.26 -3.80
C TRP A 152 -2.05 -1.05 -2.49
N GLU A 153 -3.24 -1.24 -1.90
CA GLU A 153 -3.43 -2.11 -0.75
C GLU A 153 -3.73 -3.54 -1.22
N GLY A 154 -2.67 -4.36 -1.22
CA GLY A 154 -2.72 -5.78 -1.60
C GLY A 154 -3.30 -6.70 -0.52
N GLN A 155 -2.78 -7.93 -0.47
CA GLN A 155 -3.20 -8.93 0.51
C GLN A 155 -2.83 -8.50 1.94
N ARG A 156 -3.67 -8.86 2.91
CA ARG A 156 -3.37 -8.72 4.34
C ARG A 156 -2.89 -10.04 4.93
N TYR A 157 -2.00 -9.94 5.89
CA TYR A 157 -1.46 -11.05 6.66
C TYR A 157 -1.47 -10.72 8.15
N ALA A 158 -1.36 -11.74 8.98
CA ALA A 158 -0.98 -11.63 10.38
C ALA A 158 0.29 -12.45 10.64
N ASP A 159 1.19 -11.93 11.48
CA ASP A 159 2.33 -12.73 11.94
C ASP A 159 1.96 -13.60 13.16
N ARG A 160 2.93 -14.40 13.64
CA ARG A 160 2.75 -15.26 14.81
C ARG A 160 2.43 -14.51 16.12
N GLU A 161 2.75 -13.22 16.19
CA GLU A 161 2.43 -12.35 17.33
C GLU A 161 1.03 -11.72 17.19
N GLY A 162 0.30 -12.02 16.11
CA GLY A 162 -1.00 -11.44 15.81
C GLY A 162 -0.93 -10.01 15.28
N ARG A 163 0.25 -9.52 14.87
CA ARG A 163 0.35 -8.20 14.23
C ARG A 163 -0.16 -8.29 12.81
N ASP A 164 -1.05 -7.37 12.48
CA ASP A 164 -1.56 -7.20 11.13
C ASP A 164 -0.54 -6.53 10.21
N TRP A 165 -0.46 -7.03 8.99
CA TRP A 165 0.40 -6.53 7.94
C TRP A 165 -0.37 -6.33 6.65
N GLN A 166 -0.15 -5.20 5.99
CA GLN A 166 -0.73 -4.88 4.69
C GLN A 166 0.34 -4.97 3.60
N VAL A 167 0.15 -5.80 2.57
CA VAL A 167 1.05 -5.76 1.41
C VAL A 167 0.85 -4.45 0.67
N LEU A 168 1.96 -3.78 0.37
CA LEU A 168 2.02 -2.61 -0.50
C LEU A 168 2.34 -3.06 -1.93
N ASP A 169 1.39 -2.89 -2.84
CA ASP A 169 1.63 -3.04 -4.27
C ASP A 169 2.27 -1.75 -4.80
N VAL A 170 3.60 -1.78 -4.96
CA VAL A 170 4.40 -0.64 -5.41
C VAL A 170 3.98 -0.22 -6.81
N ARG A 171 3.73 -1.17 -7.71
CA ARG A 171 3.37 -0.84 -9.10
C ARG A 171 2.03 -0.12 -9.14
N ALA A 172 1.02 -0.65 -8.45
CA ALA A 172 -0.29 0.00 -8.36
C ALA A 172 -0.21 1.37 -7.67
N LEU A 173 0.70 1.56 -6.70
CA LEU A 173 0.95 2.87 -6.11
C LEU A 173 1.54 3.85 -7.11
N LEU A 174 2.56 3.45 -7.86
CA LEU A 174 3.24 4.29 -8.85
C LEU A 174 2.38 4.61 -10.07
N ASP A 175 1.31 3.85 -10.31
CA ASP A 175 0.30 4.10 -11.35
C ASP A 175 -0.91 4.92 -10.82
N ALA A 176 -0.98 5.18 -9.51
CA ALA A 176 -2.10 5.90 -8.93
C ALA A 176 -2.07 7.39 -9.33
N PRO A 177 -3.15 7.96 -9.92
CA PRO A 177 -3.17 9.36 -10.34
C PRO A 177 -2.87 10.34 -9.21
N ALA A 178 -3.38 10.07 -8.00
CA ALA A 178 -3.12 10.90 -6.82
C ALA A 178 -1.64 10.92 -6.41
N PHE A 179 -0.92 9.82 -6.63
CA PHE A 179 0.51 9.70 -6.32
C PHE A 179 1.38 10.46 -7.33
N LEU A 180 0.96 10.50 -8.60
CA LEU A 180 1.65 11.24 -9.66
C LEU A 180 1.44 12.76 -9.55
N GLN A 181 0.36 13.22 -8.91
CA GLN A 181 0.02 14.63 -8.75
C GLN A 181 0.64 15.25 -7.49
N ALA A 182 1.97 15.24 -7.39
CA ALA A 182 2.70 15.81 -6.26
C ALA A 182 2.66 17.35 -6.22
N GLY A 183 2.42 18.02 -7.36
CA GLY A 183 2.27 19.47 -7.43
C GLY A 183 0.88 19.93 -6.98
N LYS A 184 0.82 21.09 -6.32
CA LYS A 184 -0.43 21.83 -6.12
C LYS A 184 -0.67 22.68 -7.37
N VAL A 185 -1.92 22.68 -7.84
CA VAL A 185 -2.35 23.71 -8.81
C VAL A 185 -2.36 25.04 -8.05
N ALA A 186 -1.65 26.03 -8.56
CA ALA A 186 -1.70 27.39 -8.01
C ALA A 186 -3.14 27.90 -8.17
N ALA A 187 -3.74 28.33 -7.06
CA ALA A 187 -5.05 28.98 -7.05
C ALA A 187 -4.95 30.42 -7.57
#